data_AF-A0A531MU14-F1
#
_entry.id   AF-A0A531MU14-F1
#
_cell.length_a   1.000
_cell.length_b   1.000
_cell.length_c   1.000
_cell.angle_alpha   90.00
_cell.angle_beta   90.00
_cell.angle_gamma   90.00
#
_symmetry.space_group_name_H-M   'P 1'
#
loop_
_entity.id
_entity.type
_entity.pdbx_description
1 polymer ?
#
loop_
_entity_poly.entity_id
_entity_poly.type
_entity_poly.pdbx_seq_one_letter_code
_entity_poly.pdbx_strand_id
1 'polypeptide(L)' 'MGFDQYHEPPEELSQQVRTFARMIASLIEEAEAIGWYEQRMSVEKDPQAKAIMKNAQSEEFKHFGMDLE' A
#
# COMPACT_ATOMS: atom_id res chain seq x y z
N MET A 1 -8.33 -3.31 16.05
CA MET A 1 -8.19 -2.23 15.05
C MET A 1 -9.22 -2.49 13.99
N GLY A 2 -10.36 -1.84 14.09
CA GLY A 2 -11.48 -2.01 13.19
C GLY A 2 -12.08 -0.65 12.91
N PHE A 3 -12.62 -0.50 11.70
CA PHE A 3 -13.37 0.67 11.19
C PHE A 3 -12.57 1.88 10.66
N ASP A 4 -11.76 1.70 9.61
CA ASP A 4 -11.29 2.84 8.78
C ASP A 4 -11.41 2.62 7.26
N GLN A 5 -12.03 1.52 6.80
CA GLN A 5 -12.09 1.22 5.37
C GLN A 5 -13.14 2.04 4.60
N TYR A 6 -14.14 2.58 5.29
CA TYR A 6 -15.26 3.31 4.68
C TYR A 6 -15.51 4.61 5.41
N HIS A 7 -15.72 5.69 4.67
CA HIS A 7 -16.13 6.98 5.22
C HIS A 7 -17.65 7.14 5.32
N GLU A 8 -18.41 6.20 4.78
CA GLU A 8 -19.87 6.16 4.79
C GLU A 8 -20.36 4.83 5.38
N PRO A 9 -21.60 4.75 5.90
CA PRO A 9 -22.18 3.52 6.43
C PRO A 9 -22.09 2.36 5.41
N PRO A 10 -21.43 1.23 5.73
CA PRO A 10 -21.21 0.14 4.78
C PRO A 10 -22.50 -0.49 4.21
N GLU A 11 -23.59 -0.44 4.97
CA GLU A 11 -24.92 -0.88 4.57
C GLU A 11 -25.58 0.00 3.50
N GLU A 12 -25.15 1.26 3.37
CA GLU A 12 -25.61 2.19 2.34
C GLU A 12 -24.79 2.07 1.05
N LEU A 13 -23.64 1.38 1.11
CA LEU A 13 -22.75 1.17 -0.04
C LEU A 13 -23.15 -0.07 -0.85
N SER A 14 -23.21 0.09 -2.17
CA SER A 14 -23.41 -1.05 -3.07
C SER A 14 -22.24 -2.03 -3.00
N GLN A 15 -22.49 -3.30 -3.34
CA GLN A 15 -21.44 -4.32 -3.40
C GLN A 15 -20.29 -3.92 -4.35
N GLN A 16 -20.60 -3.22 -5.45
CA GLN A 16 -19.61 -2.71 -6.38
C GLN A 16 -18.70 -1.67 -5.74
N VAL A 17 -19.28 -0.69 -5.03
CA VAL A 17 -18.51 0.36 -4.33
C VAL A 17 -17.65 -0.25 -3.23
N ARG A 18 -18.18 -1.23 -2.50
CA ARG A 18 -17.41 -1.93 -1.46
C ARG A 18 -16.24 -2.73 -2.03
N THR A 19 -16.36 -3.28 -3.23
CA THR A 19 -15.24 -3.91 -3.95
C THR A 19 -14.23 -2.87 -4.40
N PHE A 20 -14.69 -1.76 -4.98
CA PHE A 20 -13.81 -0.68 -5.41
C PHE A 20 -12.99 -0.10 -4.25
N ALA A 21 -13.64 0.17 -3.10
CA ALA A 21 -12.96 0.65 -1.90
C ALA A 21 -11.88 -0.33 -1.39
N ARG A 22 -12.07 -1.65 -1.56
CA ARG A 22 -11.03 -2.64 -1.23
C ARG A 22 -9.82 -2.52 -2.15
N MET A 23 -10.05 -2.39 -3.46
CA MET A 23 -8.96 -2.18 -4.43
C MET A 23 -8.19 -0.88 -4.16
N ILE A 24 -8.89 0.20 -3.84
CA ILE A 24 -8.28 1.48 -3.48
C ILE A 24 -7.48 1.39 -2.18
N ALA A 25 -7.98 0.65 -1.18
CA ALA A 25 -7.23 0.43 0.04
C ALA A 25 -5.90 -0.30 -0.23
N SER A 26 -5.91 -1.35 -1.06
CA SER A 26 -4.69 -2.06 -1.48
C SER A 26 -3.72 -1.11 -2.19
N LEU A 27 -4.20 -0.32 -3.16
CA LEU A 27 -3.37 0.67 -3.85
C LEU A 27 -2.71 1.69 -2.88
N ILE A 28 -3.45 2.15 -1.87
CA ILE A 28 -2.95 3.08 -0.85
C ILE A 28 -1.87 2.40 0.01
N GLU A 29 -2.11 1.17 0.46
CA GLU A 29 -1.14 0.40 1.26
C GLU A 29 0.19 0.25 0.53
N GLU A 30 0.16 -0.07 -0.77
CA GLU A 30 1.38 -0.19 -1.59
C GLU A 30 2.10 1.15 -1.75
N ALA A 31 1.37 2.24 -1.99
CA ALA A 31 1.95 3.59 -2.07
C ALA A 31 2.62 4.02 -0.75
N GLU A 32 1.99 3.71 0.39
CA GLU A 32 2.55 3.97 1.70
C GLU A 32 3.81 3.14 1.95
N ALA A 33 3.78 1.85 1.62
CA ALA A 33 4.94 0.97 1.74
C ALA A 33 6.14 1.47 0.92
N ILE A 34 5.90 1.87 -0.33
CA ILE A 34 6.92 2.49 -1.21
C ILE A 34 7.55 3.71 -0.53
N GLY A 35 6.71 4.63 -0.02
CA GLY A 35 7.15 5.84 0.65
C GLY A 35 7.93 5.56 1.93
N TRP A 36 7.52 4.56 2.72
CA TRP A 36 8.22 4.15 3.93
C TRP A 36 9.60 3.54 3.62
N TYR A 37 9.69 2.68 2.61
CA TYR A 37 10.99 2.13 2.21
C TYR A 37 11.95 3.22 1.74
N GLU A 38 11.45 4.22 0.99
CA GLU A 38 12.29 5.35 0.55
C GLU A 38 12.88 6.09 1.74
N GLN A 39 12.04 6.42 2.73
CA GLN A 39 12.47 7.09 3.96
C GLN A 39 13.47 6.24 4.75
N ARG A 40 13.19 4.95 4.96
CA ARG A 40 14.07 4.04 5.70
C ARG A 40 15.44 3.91 5.03
N MET A 41 15.46 3.70 3.71
CA MET A 41 16.70 3.60 2.93
C MET A 41 17.52 4.90 2.94
N SER A 42 16.89 6.06 3.11
CA SER A 42 17.59 7.35 3.17
C SER A 42 18.47 7.49 4.42
N VAL A 43 18.11 6.82 5.53
CA VAL A 43 18.81 6.90 6.82
C VAL A 43 19.53 5.60 7.22
N GLU A 44 19.26 4.49 6.54
CA GLU A 44 19.89 3.19 6.81
C GLU A 44 21.38 3.19 6.50
N LYS A 45 22.16 2.65 7.44
CA LYS A 45 23.63 2.56 7.37
C LYS A 45 24.11 1.15 7.02
N ASP A 46 23.35 0.11 7.35
CA ASP A 46 23.69 -1.26 6.96
C ASP A 46 23.39 -1.49 5.47
N PRO A 47 24.43 -1.74 4.64
CA PRO A 47 24.24 -1.99 3.22
C PRO A 47 23.39 -3.23 2.93
N GLN A 48 23.41 -4.24 3.81
CA GLN A 48 22.60 -5.45 3.61
C GLN A 48 21.12 -5.15 3.84
N ALA A 49 20.77 -4.50 4.96
CA ALA A 49 19.40 -4.05 5.22
C ALA A 49 18.89 -3.12 4.11
N LYS A 50 19.71 -2.18 3.64
CA LYS A 50 19.35 -1.29 2.52
C LYS A 50 19.07 -2.04 1.23
N ALA A 51 19.85 -3.07 0.90
CA ALA A 51 19.61 -3.89 -0.28
C ALA A 51 18.31 -4.70 -0.18
N ILE A 52 17.99 -5.23 1.00
CA ILE A 52 16.72 -5.94 1.26
C ILE A 52 15.54 -4.99 1.07
N MET A 53 15.59 -3.81 1.67
CA MET A 53 14.53 -2.79 1.55
C MET A 53 14.33 -2.32 0.11
N LYS A 54 15.42 -2.13 -0.65
CA LYS A 54 15.35 -1.76 -2.06
C LYS A 54 14.64 -2.82 -2.91
N ASN A 55 14.94 -4.10 -2.63
CA ASN A 55 14.28 -5.20 -3.32
C ASN A 55 12.79 -5.25 -2.97
N ALA A 56 12.44 -5.14 -1.68
CA ALA A 56 11.06 -5.11 -1.23
C ALA A 56 10.28 -3.94 -1.87
N GLN A 57 10.81 -2.72 -1.82
CA GLN A 57 10.20 -1.54 -2.46
C GLN A 57 9.92 -1.75 -3.96
N SER A 58 10.83 -2.42 -4.67
CA SER A 58 10.66 -2.70 -6.10
C SER A 58 9.51 -3.68 -6.38
N GLU A 59 9.21 -4.60 -5.46
CA GLU A 59 8.03 -5.46 -5.55
C GLU A 59 6.75 -4.67 -5.26
N GLU A 60 6.75 -3.75 -4.27
CA GLU A 60 5.57 -2.91 -3.99
C GLU A 60 5.20 -2.01 -5.18
N PHE A 61 6.19 -1.52 -5.96
CA PHE A 61 5.90 -0.82 -7.23
C PHE A 61 5.16 -1.71 -8.24
N LYS A 62 5.40 -3.02 -8.25
CA LYS A 62 4.66 -3.95 -9.12
C LYS A 62 3.26 -4.17 -8.59
N HIS A 63 3.10 -4.40 -7.28
CA HIS A 63 1.79 -4.53 -6.65
C HIS A 63 0.93 -3.28 -6.88
N PHE A 64 1.49 -2.10 -6.65
CA PHE A 64 0.85 -0.82 -6.94
C PHE A 64 0.40 -0.72 -8.42
N GLY A 65 1.24 -1.14 -9.36
CA GLY A 65 0.89 -1.18 -10.77
C GLY A 65 -0.26 -2.15 -11.08
N MET A 66 -0.24 -3.33 -10.47
CA MET A 66 -1.27 -4.36 -10.64
C MET A 66 -2.62 -3.93 -10.06
N ASP A 67 -2.63 -3.20 -8.94
CA ASP A 67 -3.85 -2.70 -8.33
C ASP A 67 -4.51 -1.55 -9.12
N LEU A 68 -3.77 -0.92 -10.04
CA LEU A 68 -4.26 0.17 -10.90
C LEU A 68 -4.95 -0.32 -12.20
N GLU A 69 -4.65 -1.54 -12.65
CA GLU A 69 -5.17 -2.16 -13.88
C GLU A 69 -6.63 -2.63 -13.77
#